data_AF-A0A5J4PER4-F1
#
_entry.id   AF-A0A5J4PER4-F1
#
_cell.length_a   1.000
_cell.length_b   1.000
_cell.length_c   1.000
_cell.angle_alpha   90.00
_cell.angle_beta   90.00
_cell.angle_gamma   90.00
#
_symmetry.space_group_name_H-M   'P 1'
#
loop_
_entity.id
_entity.type
_entity.pdbx_description
1 polymer ?
#
loop_
_entity_poly.entity_id
_entity_poly.type
_entity_poly.pdbx_seq_one_letter_code
_entity_poly.pdbx_strand_id
1 'polypeptide(L)' 'METFKIAIIGTGWIAEKMAITIRGMQGVEGYAISSRDLSKAQAFADKYGFTRAYGSYEEMLDDEQ' A
#
# COMPACT_ATOMS: atom_id res chain seq x y z
N MET A 1 21.12 4.73 -2.93
CA MET A 1 20.00 5.67 -2.82
C MET A 1 19.03 5.06 -1.84
N GLU A 2 18.58 5.83 -0.86
CA GLU A 2 17.53 5.37 0.06
C GLU A 2 16.22 5.27 -0.71
N THR A 3 15.44 4.21 -0.45
CA THR A 3 14.12 3.98 -1.04
C THR A 3 13.08 4.28 0.02
N PHE A 4 12.14 5.17 -0.29
CA PHE A 4 11.03 5.49 0.61
C PHE A 4 9.93 4.45 0.48
N LYS A 5 9.60 3.77 1.57
CA LYS A 5 8.47 2.84 1.62
C LYS A 5 7.20 3.64 1.88
N ILE A 6 6.21 3.51 1.00
CA ILE A 6 4.93 4.19 1.13
C ILE A 6 3.83 3.17 1.35
N ALA A 7 2.99 3.45 2.35
CA ALA A 7 1.76 2.73 2.60
C ALA A 7 0.52 3.54 2.20
N ILE A 8 -0.55 2.87 1.79
CA ILE A 8 -1.85 3.49 1.52
C ILE A 8 -2.90 2.87 2.45
N ILE A 9 -3.63 3.74 3.15
CA ILE A 9 -4.79 3.34 3.96
C ILE A 9 -6.07 3.59 3.14
N GLY A 10 -6.81 2.51 2.91
CA GLY A 10 -8.05 2.47 2.14
C GLY A 10 -7.86 2.08 0.69
N THR A 11 -8.89 1.46 0.12
CA THR A 11 -8.90 0.95 -1.27
C THR A 11 -9.93 1.69 -2.12
N GLY A 12 -9.95 3.03 -2.00
CA GLY A 12 -10.89 3.90 -2.70
C GLY A 12 -10.36 4.41 -4.04
N TRP A 13 -11.18 5.18 -4.76
CA TRP A 13 -10.81 5.73 -6.07
C TRP A 13 -9.54 6.60 -6.05
N ILE A 14 -9.36 7.41 -5.00
CA ILE A 14 -8.15 8.24 -4.87
C ILE A 14 -6.90 7.41 -4.56
N ALA A 15 -7.04 6.30 -3.82
CA ALA A 15 -5.95 5.37 -3.55
C ALA A 15 -5.42 4.77 -4.86
N GLU A 16 -6.30 4.46 -5.81
CA GLU A 16 -5.88 3.96 -7.13
C GLU A 16 -4.97 4.96 -7.86
N LYS A 17 -5.27 6.26 -7.78
CA LYS A 17 -4.45 7.30 -8.39
C LYS A 17 -3.08 7.40 -7.72
N MET A 18 -3.05 7.38 -6.38
CA MET A 18 -1.81 7.35 -5.62
C MET A 18 -0.94 6.14 -5.96
N ALA A 19 -1.55 4.96 -6.04
CA ALA A 19 -0.87 3.72 -6.38
C ALA A 19 -0.23 3.74 -7.79
N ILE A 20 -0.94 4.30 -8.77
CA ILE A 20 -0.40 4.51 -10.13
C ILE A 20 0.78 5.49 -10.10
N THR A 21 0.68 6.58 -9.33
CA THR A 21 1.75 7.57 -9.20
C THR A 21 3.00 6.94 -8.57
N ILE A 22 2.86 6.24 -7.43
CA ILE A 22 3.96 5.60 -6.71
C ILE A 22 4.71 4.63 -7.61
N ARG A 23 3.99 3.81 -8.40
CA ARG A 23 4.59 2.86 -9.34
C ARG A 23 5.50 3.53 -10.38
N GLY A 24 5.23 4.78 -10.75
CA GLY A 24 6.02 5.55 -11.71
C GLY A 24 7.18 6.34 -11.11
N MET A 25 7.31 6.40 -9.78
CA MET A 25 8.34 7.18 -9.09
C MET A 25 9.62 6.37 -8.91
N GLN A 26 10.77 7.02 -9.06
CA GLN A 26 12.06 6.46 -8.69
C GLN A 26 12.37 6.74 -7.22
N GLY A 27 13.01 5.80 -6.54
CA GLY A 27 13.37 5.93 -5.12
C GLY A 27 12.19 5.75 -4.16
N VAL A 28 11.08 5.17 -4.63
CA VAL A 28 9.89 4.86 -3.82
C VAL A 28 9.49 3.41 -4.04
N GLU A 29 9.11 2.74 -2.97
CA GLU A 29 8.49 1.42 -2.99
C GLU A 29 7.04 1.53 -2.50
N GLY A 30 6.09 0.99 -3.27
CA GLY A 30 4.74 0.73 -2.77
C GLY A 30 4.81 -0.42 -1.79
N TYR A 31 4.94 -0.12 -0.50
CA TYR A 31 5.24 -1.13 0.51
C TYR A 31 3.99 -1.82 1.03
N ALA A 32 3.00 -1.06 1.50
CA ALA A 32 1.82 -1.64 2.16
C ALA A 32 0.49 -1.05 1.70
N ILE A 33 -0.55 -1.88 1.72
CA ILE A 33 -1.95 -1.47 1.64
C ILE A 33 -2.65 -1.91 2.92
N SER A 34 -3.47 -1.03 3.51
CA SER A 34 -4.32 -1.40 4.63
C SER A 34 -5.77 -1.05 4.36
N SER A 35 -6.68 -1.92 4.77
CA SER A 35 -8.13 -1.71 4.69
C SER A 35 -8.79 -2.43 5.86
N ARG A 36 -10.04 -2.09 6.19
CA ARG A 36 -10.85 -2.85 7.18
C ARG A 36 -11.32 -4.22 6.66
N ASP A 37 -10.86 -4.60 5.47
CA ASP A 37 -11.20 -5.82 4.76
C ASP A 37 -9.91 -6.31 4.08
N LEU A 38 -9.31 -7.35 4.63
CA LEU A 38 -8.06 -7.92 4.14
C LEU A 38 -8.16 -8.35 2.67
N SER A 39 -9.31 -8.88 2.24
CA SER A 39 -9.47 -9.33 0.85
C SER A 39 -9.40 -8.16 -0.12
N LYS A 40 -10.00 -7.02 0.25
CA LYS A 40 -9.87 -5.78 -0.55
C LYS A 40 -8.44 -5.25 -0.53
N ALA A 41 -7.77 -5.24 0.63
CA ALA A 41 -6.38 -4.81 0.74
C ALA A 41 -5.45 -5.65 -0.15
N GLN A 42 -5.60 -6.98 -0.10
CA GLN A 42 -4.82 -7.92 -0.90
C GLN A 42 -5.07 -7.73 -2.39
N ALA A 43 -6.34 -7.69 -2.82
CA ALA A 43 -6.68 -7.48 -4.22
C ALA A 43 -6.12 -6.15 -4.77
N PHE A 44 -6.10 -5.10 -3.94
CA PHE A 44 -5.51 -3.82 -4.29
C PHE A 44 -3.97 -3.91 -4.35
N ALA A 45 -3.34 -4.54 -3.37
CA ALA A 45 -1.90 -4.75 -3.35
C ALA A 45 -1.44 -5.54 -4.59
N ASP A 46 -2.12 -6.62 -4.95
CA ASP A 46 -1.82 -7.43 -6.12
C ASP A 46 -2.00 -6.63 -7.43
N LYS A 47 -3.09 -5.86 -7.54
CA LYS A 47 -3.37 -5.01 -8.71
C LYS A 47 -2.30 -3.94 -8.92
N TYR A 48 -1.82 -3.34 -7.84
CA TYR A 48 -0.91 -2.19 -7.89
C TYR A 48 0.56 -2.52 -7.60
N GLY A 49 0.88 -3.75 -7.21
CA GLY A 49 2.24 -4.24 -6.97
C GLY A 49 2.81 -3.79 -5.64
N PHE A 50 1.99 -3.81 -4.58
CA PHE A 50 2.46 -3.55 -3.21
C PHE A 50 2.96 -4.82 -2.54
N THR A 51 3.96 -4.68 -1.67
CA THR A 51 4.65 -5.80 -1.01
C THR A 51 3.81 -6.44 0.10
N ARG A 52 2.99 -5.66 0.80
CA ARG A 52 2.21 -6.07 1.99
C ARG A 52 0.74 -5.65 1.86
N ALA A 53 -0.14 -6.43 2.48
CA ALA A 53 -1.54 -6.09 2.66
C ALA A 53 -1.98 -6.40 4.10
N TYR A 54 -2.73 -5.48 4.71
CA TYR A 54 -3.19 -5.55 6.09
C TYR A 54 -4.72 -5.44 6.18
N GLY A 55 -5.31 -6.19 7.11
CA GLY A 55 -6.76 -6.25 7.34
C GLY A 55 -7.28 -5.25 8.37
N SER A 56 -6.35 -4.55 9.03
CA SER A 56 -6.62 -3.44 9.94
C SER A 56 -5.52 -2.39 9.85
N TYR A 57 -5.80 -1.21 10.40
CA TYR A 57 -4.84 -0.11 10.37
C TYR A 57 -3.76 -0.32 11.42
N GLU A 58 -4.16 -0.91 12.54
CA GLU A 58 -3.34 -1.32 13.66
C GLU A 58 -2.27 -2.32 13.23
N GLU A 59 -2.65 -3.39 12.52
CA GLU A 59 -1.67 -4.37 11.97
C GLU A 59 -0.61 -3.72 11.07
N MET A 60 -0.99 -2.68 10.32
CA MET A 60 -0.05 -1.95 9.46
C MET A 60 0.86 -1.02 10.27
N LEU A 61 0.33 -0.39 11.33
CA LEU A 61 1.10 0.52 12.19
C LEU A 61 2.04 -0.22 13.16
N ASP A 62 1.74 -1.48 13.46
CA ASP A 62 2.59 -2.38 14.24
C ASP A 62 3.78 -2.94 13.41
N ASP A 63 3.81 -2.70 12.08
CA ASP A 63 4.94 -3.04 11.22
C ASP A 63 6.07 -2.01 11.39
N GLU A 64 7.25 -2.45 11.82
CA GLU A 64 8.41 -1.59 12.14
C GLU A 64 9.15 -1.02 10.91
N GLN A 65 8.63 -1.24 9.70
CA GLN A 65 9.32 -1.05 8.42
C GLN A 65 9.23 0.34 7.79
#